data_AF-A0A914F001-F1
#
_entry.id   AF-A0A914F001-F1
#
_cell.length_a   1.000
_cell.length_b   1.000
_cell.length_c   1.000
_cell.angle_alpha   90.00
_cell.angle_beta   90.00
_cell.angle_gamma   90.00
#
_symmetry.space_group_name_H-M   'P 1'
#
loop_
_entity.id
_entity.type
_entity.pdbx_description
1 polymer ?
#
loop_
_entity_poly.entity_id
_entity_poly.type
_entity_poly.pdbx_seq_one_letter_code
_entity_poly.pdbx_strand_id
1 'polypeptide(L)'
;MLYLAYIDIVQLFPHTITGFFNIFQSNFNLLFAKLLGAIATPSYVAYAVLTLILSLNRLTQLCFPNIDEKIFSKRGMRIWLLIGFTFFILFSIALASPFATIRYYPEYWSWDYDSEYIASNIVQTVEMIIELGGIPISGIIYMIVFGVLIAKRKKYQVSKNYRAEMKILIQAVVITGYCSVLNVFWHFYDVLLPDTNYAYSGLNFMWIINCAVNPIVYIIVNAAIRKNTKLRSSKSGGRIIIVTKHPMNKTKSTPFDDQATTYPMPQKSHKITQAPLNECSNKKIVFLT
;
A
#
# COMPACT_ATOMS: atom_id res chain seq x y z
N MET A 1 -1.21 -1.87 1.32
CA MET A 1 -1.53 -0.79 0.37
C MET A 1 -2.36 0.32 1.01
N LEU A 2 -3.59 0.08 1.48
CA LEU A 2 -4.40 1.15 2.11
C LEU A 2 -3.70 1.84 3.30
N TYR A 3 -3.03 1.06 4.15
CA TYR A 3 -2.32 1.62 5.30
C TYR A 3 -1.08 2.47 4.89
N LEU A 4 -0.37 2.08 3.83
CA LEU A 4 0.72 2.91 3.26
C LEU A 4 0.16 4.24 2.76
N ALA A 5 -0.95 4.20 2.01
CA ALA A 5 -1.60 5.42 1.53
C ALA A 5 -2.10 6.33 2.67
N TYR A 6 -2.54 5.74 3.79
CA TYR A 6 -2.90 6.51 4.98
C TYR A 6 -1.68 7.22 5.57
N ILE A 7 -0.55 6.52 5.71
CA ILE A 7 0.70 7.11 6.21
C ILE A 7 1.21 8.23 5.26
N ASP A 8 1.12 8.05 3.94
CA ASP A 8 1.47 9.10 2.97
C ASP A 8 0.63 10.37 3.17
N ILE A 9 -0.68 10.21 3.44
CA ILE A 9 -1.58 11.34 3.71
C ILE A 9 -1.18 12.04 5.02
N VAL A 10 -0.86 11.27 6.06
CA VAL A 10 -0.38 11.83 7.34
C VAL A 10 0.92 12.61 7.15
N GLN A 11 1.84 12.11 6.33
CA GLN A 11 3.10 12.80 6.00
C GLN A 11 2.87 14.07 5.15
N LEU A 12 1.90 14.04 4.23
CA LEU A 12 1.59 15.18 3.37
C LEU A 12 1.01 16.37 4.16
N PHE A 13 0.39 16.11 5.32
CA PHE A 13 -0.17 17.17 6.16
C PHE A 13 0.91 18.17 6.63
N PRO A 14 2.01 17.76 7.30
CA PRO A 14 3.14 18.63 7.59
C PRO A 14 3.69 19.40 6.38
N HIS A 15 3.87 18.70 5.26
CA HIS A 15 4.41 19.31 4.03
C HIS A 15 3.49 20.39 3.44
N THR A 16 2.17 20.20 3.55
CA THR A 16 1.20 21.21 3.13
C THR A 16 1.32 22.46 4.01
N ILE A 17 1.48 22.28 5.33
CA ILE A 17 1.65 23.38 6.26
C ILE A 17 2.97 24.13 6.04
N THR A 18 4.07 23.43 5.75
CA THR A 18 5.35 24.08 5.41
C THR A 18 5.27 24.90 4.13
N GLY A 19 4.36 24.57 3.21
CA GLY A 19 4.05 25.42 2.06
C GLY A 19 3.56 26.82 2.48
N PHE A 20 2.75 26.91 3.53
CA PHE A 20 2.36 28.20 4.11
C PHE A 20 3.53 28.88 4.81
N PHE A 21 4.38 28.13 5.54
CA PHE A 21 5.58 28.71 6.17
C PHE A 21 6.48 29.41 5.14
N ASN A 22 6.58 28.85 3.93
CA ASN A 22 7.33 29.45 2.83
C ASN A 22 6.68 30.73 2.28
N ILE A 23 5.34 30.78 2.16
CA ILE A 23 4.64 31.99 1.70
C ILE A 23 4.85 33.16 2.68
N PHE A 24 4.79 32.87 3.98
CA PHE A 24 4.90 33.88 5.02
C PHE A 24 6.34 34.07 5.56
N GLN A 25 7.31 33.31 5.04
CA GLN A 25 8.70 33.31 5.50
C GLN A 25 8.82 33.21 7.03
N SER A 26 7.97 32.38 7.64
CA SER A 26 7.86 32.27 9.10
C SER A 26 7.36 30.90 9.52
N ASN A 27 7.89 30.40 10.64
CA ASN A 27 7.42 29.18 11.29
C ASN A 27 6.19 29.42 12.18
N PHE A 28 5.72 30.67 12.30
CA PHE A 28 4.63 31.16 13.17
C PHE A 28 4.84 30.90 14.66
N ASN A 29 4.95 29.63 15.07
CA ASN A 29 5.17 29.18 16.43
C ASN A 29 6.11 27.97 16.43
N LEU A 30 7.16 28.01 17.26
CA LEU A 30 8.18 26.96 17.34
C LEU A 30 7.61 25.60 17.77
N LEU A 31 6.67 25.59 18.73
CA LEU A 31 6.03 24.35 19.18
C LEU A 31 5.21 23.73 18.04
N PHE A 32 4.52 24.56 17.27
CA PHE A 32 3.75 24.09 16.13
C PHE A 32 4.65 23.49 15.05
N ALA A 33 5.73 24.17 14.65
CA ALA A 33 6.71 23.64 13.70
C ALA A 33 7.33 22.32 14.18
N LYS A 34 7.64 22.22 15.49
CA LYS A 34 8.15 21.00 16.10
C LYS A 34 7.15 19.84 16.01
N LEU A 35 5.87 20.08 16.28
CA LEU A 35 4.82 19.06 16.14
C LEU A 35 4.70 18.53 14.70
N LEU A 36 4.85 19.40 13.70
CA LEU A 36 4.84 18.98 12.30
C LEU A 36 6.03 18.07 11.97
N GLY A 37 7.22 18.41 12.47
CA GLY A 37 8.41 17.56 12.34
C GLY A 37 8.25 16.19 13.02
N ALA A 38 7.66 16.19 14.22
CA ALA A 38 7.31 14.98 14.97
C ALA A 38 6.17 14.15 14.35
N ILE A 39 5.61 14.58 13.21
CA ILE A 39 4.65 13.81 12.40
C ILE A 39 5.29 13.41 11.06
N ALA A 40 6.02 14.32 10.41
CA ALA A 40 6.58 14.12 9.08
C ALA A 40 7.59 12.96 9.04
N THR A 41 8.66 13.05 9.83
CA THR A 41 9.71 12.03 9.87
C THR A 41 9.19 10.67 10.33
N PRO A 42 8.43 10.55 11.43
CA PRO A 42 7.96 9.24 11.88
C PRO A 42 7.00 8.58 10.88
N SER A 43 6.25 9.36 10.11
CA SER A 43 5.42 8.84 9.00
C SER A 43 6.31 8.16 7.96
N TYR A 44 7.41 8.80 7.57
CA TYR A 44 8.31 8.26 6.57
C TYR A 44 9.06 7.00 7.05
N VAL A 45 9.50 6.97 8.32
CA VAL A 45 10.07 5.77 8.95
C VAL A 45 9.07 4.61 8.97
N ALA A 46 7.83 4.87 9.37
CA ALA A 46 6.78 3.85 9.38
C ALA A 46 6.49 3.34 7.95
N TYR A 47 6.50 4.23 6.97
CA TYR A 47 6.39 3.89 5.55
C TYR A 47 7.50 2.94 5.10
N ALA A 48 8.76 3.19 5.46
CA ALA A 48 9.89 2.32 5.14
C ALA A 48 9.70 0.90 5.72
N VAL A 49 9.33 0.80 7.01
CA VAL A 49 9.08 -0.48 7.68
C VAL A 49 7.93 -1.25 7.03
N LEU A 50 6.81 -0.58 6.74
CA LEU A 50 5.66 -1.20 6.08
C LEU A 50 5.96 -1.66 4.65
N THR A 51 6.83 -0.94 3.93
CA THR A 51 7.28 -1.31 2.59
C THR A 51 8.11 -2.60 2.63
N LEU A 52 8.98 -2.76 3.62
CA LEU A 52 9.72 -4.01 3.85
C LEU A 52 8.78 -5.17 4.23
N ILE A 53 7.82 -4.94 5.12
CA ILE A 53 6.81 -5.95 5.48
C ILE A 53 6.02 -6.40 4.24
N LEU A 54 5.67 -5.45 3.37
CA LEU A 54 4.94 -5.75 2.14
C LEU A 54 5.76 -6.59 1.16
N SER A 55 7.07 -6.32 1.03
CA SER A 55 7.94 -7.12 0.15
C SER A 55 8.07 -8.56 0.67
N LEU A 56 8.19 -8.74 2.00
CA LEU A 56 8.20 -10.05 2.64
C LEU A 56 6.87 -10.80 2.47
N ASN A 57 5.74 -10.10 2.59
CA ASN A 57 4.42 -10.68 2.32
C ASN A 57 4.34 -11.24 0.89
N ARG A 58 4.83 -10.49 -0.10
CA ARG A 58 4.84 -10.96 -1.50
C ARG A 58 5.79 -12.12 -1.74
N LEU A 59 6.97 -12.09 -1.12
CA LEU A 59 7.93 -13.20 -1.22
C LEU A 59 7.34 -14.49 -0.66
N THR A 60 6.79 -14.44 0.54
CA THR A 60 6.22 -15.61 1.22
C THR A 60 4.99 -16.13 0.47
N GLN A 61 4.09 -15.26 0.01
CA GLN A 61 2.93 -15.66 -0.79
C GLN A 61 3.32 -16.44 -2.06
N LEU A 62 4.42 -16.07 -2.74
CA LEU A 62 4.84 -16.70 -4.00
C LEU A 62 5.79 -17.89 -3.85
N CYS A 63 6.63 -17.88 -2.82
CA CYS A 63 7.66 -18.89 -2.59
C CYS A 63 7.23 -19.94 -1.55
N PHE A 64 6.51 -19.52 -0.50
CA PHE A 64 6.21 -20.33 0.68
C PHE A 64 4.74 -20.18 1.15
N PRO A 65 3.75 -20.66 0.39
CA PRO A 65 2.32 -20.47 0.73
C PRO A 65 1.94 -20.99 2.13
N ASN A 66 2.51 -22.12 2.56
CA ASN A 66 2.25 -22.69 3.88
C ASN A 66 2.73 -21.81 5.05
N ILE A 67 3.77 -20.99 4.80
CA ILE A 67 4.31 -20.04 5.77
C ILE A 67 3.50 -18.74 5.75
N ASP A 68 3.13 -18.28 4.55
CA ASP A 68 2.28 -17.10 4.34
C ASP A 68 0.97 -17.20 5.12
N GLU A 69 0.27 -18.34 5.05
CA GLU A 69 -0.99 -18.57 5.78
C GLU A 69 -0.85 -18.45 7.29
N LYS A 70 0.35 -18.70 7.84
CA LYS A 70 0.64 -18.57 9.28
C LYS A 70 1.07 -17.14 9.64
N ILE A 71 2.10 -16.63 8.97
CA ILE A 71 2.75 -15.35 9.30
C ILE A 71 1.91 -14.14 8.87
N PHE A 72 1.28 -14.21 7.69
CA PHE A 72 0.45 -13.15 7.12
C PHE A 72 -1.03 -13.49 7.16
N SER A 73 -1.43 -14.32 8.13
CA SER A 73 -2.84 -14.52 8.48
C SER A 73 -3.52 -13.19 8.85
N LYS A 74 -4.86 -13.18 8.92
CA LYS A 74 -5.62 -11.97 9.35
C LYS A 74 -5.13 -11.40 10.69
N ARG A 75 -4.71 -12.26 11.63
CA ARG A 75 -4.14 -11.83 12.92
C ARG A 75 -2.70 -11.35 12.74
N GLY A 76 -1.89 -12.10 12.00
CA GLY A 76 -0.51 -11.73 11.68
C GLY A 76 -0.41 -10.35 11.03
N MET A 77 -1.26 -10.06 10.04
CA MET A 77 -1.32 -8.74 9.40
C MET A 77 -1.59 -7.61 10.39
N ARG A 78 -2.46 -7.80 11.39
CA ARG A 78 -2.68 -6.78 12.43
C ARG A 78 -1.43 -6.55 13.26
N ILE A 79 -0.71 -7.61 13.61
CA ILE A 79 0.55 -7.51 14.36
C ILE A 79 1.60 -6.74 13.53
N TRP A 80 1.76 -7.07 12.26
CA TRP A 80 2.68 -6.34 11.37
C TRP A 80 2.35 -4.85 11.22
N LEU A 81 1.06 -4.52 11.13
CA LEU A 81 0.61 -3.12 11.12
C LEU A 81 0.89 -2.42 12.46
N LEU A 82 0.68 -3.11 13.59
CA LEU A 82 1.02 -2.60 14.92
C LEU A 82 2.53 -2.37 15.06
N ILE A 83 3.38 -3.21 14.47
CA ILE A 83 4.83 -3.00 14.44
C ILE A 83 5.14 -1.68 13.73
N GLY A 84 4.64 -1.47 12.50
CA GLY A 84 4.84 -0.21 11.77
C GLY A 84 4.33 1.01 12.55
N PHE A 85 3.17 0.91 13.19
CA PHE A 85 2.62 1.96 14.04
C PHE A 85 3.48 2.20 15.30
N THR A 86 4.10 1.17 15.86
CA THR A 86 5.00 1.32 17.01
C THR A 86 6.23 2.14 16.63
N PHE A 87 6.82 1.90 15.45
CA PHE A 87 7.91 2.74 14.95
C PHE A 87 7.48 4.20 14.79
N PHE A 88 6.30 4.45 14.23
CA PHE A 88 5.71 5.79 14.15
C PHE A 88 5.66 6.47 15.52
N ILE A 89 5.07 5.81 16.53
CA ILE A 89 4.91 6.38 17.86
C ILE A 89 6.25 6.60 18.56
N LEU A 90 7.18 5.65 18.48
CA LEU A 90 8.50 5.78 19.11
C LEU A 90 9.28 6.98 18.57
N PHE A 91 9.33 7.14 17.24
CA PHE A 91 9.99 8.28 16.62
C PHE A 91 9.25 9.60 16.89
N SER A 92 7.91 9.58 16.90
CA SER A 92 7.10 10.77 17.25
C SER A 92 7.39 11.24 18.67
N ILE A 93 7.45 10.32 19.65
CA ILE A 93 7.78 10.63 21.04
C ILE A 93 9.21 11.16 21.15
N ALA A 94 10.16 10.52 20.46
CA ALA A 94 11.55 10.95 20.47
C ALA A 94 11.70 12.40 19.95
N LEU A 95 11.08 12.72 18.81
CA LEU A 95 11.13 14.06 18.20
C LEU A 95 10.25 15.10 18.90
N ALA A 96 9.21 14.68 19.63
CA ALA A 96 8.43 15.58 20.49
C ALA A 96 9.18 15.91 21.79
N SER A 97 10.08 15.05 22.24
CA SER A 97 10.87 15.24 23.47
C SER A 97 11.76 16.50 23.41
N PRO A 98 12.16 17.09 24.54
CA PRO A 98 13.05 18.25 24.54
C PRO A 98 14.49 17.92 24.10
N PHE A 99 14.82 16.64 23.90
CA PHE A 99 16.18 16.18 23.64
C PHE A 99 16.48 15.94 22.16
N ALA A 100 15.47 15.87 21.30
CA ALA A 100 15.64 15.73 19.86
C ALA A 100 14.63 16.62 19.14
N THR A 101 15.02 17.16 17.99
CA THR A 101 14.10 17.94 17.15
C THR A 101 14.58 17.95 15.71
N ILE A 102 13.62 17.94 14.80
CA ILE A 102 13.81 18.33 13.41
C ILE A 102 13.14 19.69 13.24
N ARG A 103 13.85 20.65 12.62
CA ARG A 103 13.38 22.03 12.45
C ARG A 103 13.19 22.32 10.98
N TYR A 104 12.17 23.12 10.69
CA TYR A 104 11.97 23.66 9.34
C TYR A 104 12.63 25.03 9.24
N TYR A 105 13.38 25.24 8.16
CA TYR A 105 14.06 26.49 7.84
C TYR A 105 13.44 27.11 6.59
N PRO A 106 12.58 28.15 6.73
CA PRO A 106 11.94 28.84 5.60
C PRO A 106 12.91 29.54 4.65
N GLU A 107 14.16 29.76 5.04
CA GLU A 107 15.20 30.36 4.19
C GLU A 107 15.76 29.36 3.17
N TYR A 108 15.79 28.08 3.54
CA TYR A 108 16.32 26.98 2.70
C TYR A 108 15.21 26.08 2.14
N TRP A 109 13.97 26.34 2.53
CA TRP A 109 12.77 25.52 2.28
C TRP A 109 12.96 24.06 2.70
N SER A 110 13.74 23.85 3.77
CA SER A 110 14.19 22.52 4.18
C SER A 110 13.92 22.19 5.62
N TRP A 111 13.60 20.92 5.86
CA TRP A 111 13.75 20.29 7.16
C TRP A 111 15.21 19.91 7.39
N ASP A 112 15.67 20.07 8.62
CA ASP A 112 16.98 19.59 9.04
C ASP A 112 16.99 19.20 10.52
N TYR A 113 17.87 18.28 10.87
CA TYR A 113 18.10 17.86 12.23
C TYR A 113 18.89 18.91 12.99
N ASP A 114 18.44 19.18 14.22
CA ASP A 114 19.18 20.11 15.08
C ASP A 114 20.39 19.40 15.71
N SER A 115 21.56 19.66 15.13
CA SER A 115 22.84 19.05 15.51
C SER A 115 23.36 19.49 16.88
N GLU A 116 22.74 20.51 17.51
CA GLU A 116 23.05 20.90 18.89
C GLU A 116 22.69 19.79 19.89
N TYR A 117 21.71 18.94 19.56
CA TYR A 117 21.26 17.88 20.44
C TYR A 117 21.81 16.50 20.02
N ILE A 118 22.52 15.84 20.93
CA ILE A 118 23.06 14.48 20.73
C ILE A 118 21.95 13.49 20.35
N ALA A 119 20.76 13.60 20.97
CA ALA A 119 19.66 12.69 20.67
C ALA A 119 19.03 12.92 19.28
N SER A 120 19.12 14.12 18.69
CA SER A 120 18.78 14.32 17.27
C SER A 120 19.68 13.48 16.36
N ASN A 121 20.99 13.48 16.61
CA ASN A 121 21.95 12.70 15.83
C ASN A 121 21.70 11.19 15.96
N ILE A 122 21.32 10.73 17.15
CA ILE A 122 20.94 9.32 17.36
C ILE A 122 19.68 8.99 16.57
N VAL A 123 18.64 9.81 16.64
CA VAL A 123 17.39 9.61 15.89
C VAL A 123 17.67 9.57 14.39
N GLN A 124 18.44 10.52 13.86
CA GLN A 124 18.85 10.58 12.46
C GLN A 124 19.65 9.33 12.04
N THR A 125 20.58 8.86 12.88
CA THR A 125 21.36 7.65 12.59
C THR A 125 20.47 6.40 12.52
N VAL A 126 19.53 6.26 13.45
CA VAL A 126 18.59 5.12 13.46
C VAL A 126 17.64 5.20 12.26
N GLU A 127 17.11 6.38 11.93
CA GLU A 127 16.33 6.63 10.72
C GLU A 127 17.11 6.20 9.47
N MET A 128 18.36 6.67 9.33
CA MET A 128 19.24 6.33 8.22
C MET A 128 19.41 4.81 8.08
N ILE A 129 19.65 4.09 9.19
CA ILE A 129 19.81 2.62 9.15
C ILE A 129 18.51 1.95 8.66
N ILE A 130 17.36 2.40 9.14
CA ILE A 130 16.05 1.83 8.75
C ILE A 130 15.75 2.12 7.28
N GLU A 131 16.03 3.33 6.81
CA GLU A 131 15.67 3.78 5.47
C GLU A 131 16.66 3.30 4.41
N LEU A 132 17.95 3.53 4.62
CA LEU A 132 19.02 3.13 3.72
C LEU A 132 19.27 1.62 3.76
N GLY A 133 18.94 0.95 4.86
CA GLY A 133 18.95 -0.51 4.93
C GLY A 133 17.64 -1.13 4.41
N GLY A 134 16.51 -0.73 4.99
CA GLY A 134 15.22 -1.38 4.78
C GLY A 134 14.66 -1.23 3.36
N ILE A 135 14.77 -0.04 2.77
CA ILE A 135 14.22 0.20 1.42
C ILE A 135 15.00 -0.56 0.34
N PRO A 136 16.35 -0.53 0.29
CA PRO A 136 17.10 -1.35 -0.66
C PRO A 136 16.91 -2.85 -0.46
N ILE A 137 16.86 -3.34 0.78
CA ILE A 137 16.53 -4.75 1.08
C ILE A 137 15.15 -5.10 0.50
N SER A 138 14.16 -4.22 0.67
CA SER A 138 12.83 -4.42 0.08
C SER A 138 12.88 -4.48 -1.45
N GLY A 139 13.71 -3.66 -2.09
CA GLY A 139 13.96 -3.68 -3.53
C GLY A 139 14.56 -5.01 -4.00
N ILE A 140 15.57 -5.53 -3.29
CA ILE A 140 16.16 -6.85 -3.59
C ILE A 140 15.11 -7.95 -3.49
N ILE A 141 14.27 -7.93 -2.44
CA ILE A 141 13.19 -8.90 -2.27
C ILE A 141 12.20 -8.82 -3.44
N TYR A 142 11.84 -7.62 -3.90
CA TYR A 142 10.98 -7.46 -5.07
C TYR A 142 11.64 -7.97 -6.36
N MET A 143 12.95 -7.83 -6.54
CA MET A 143 13.66 -8.41 -7.68
C MET A 143 13.63 -9.94 -7.65
N ILE A 144 13.74 -10.56 -6.47
CA ILE A 144 13.58 -12.01 -6.30
C ILE A 144 12.15 -12.43 -6.66
N VAL A 145 11.15 -11.73 -6.11
CA VAL A 145 9.73 -11.95 -6.41
C VAL A 145 9.47 -11.86 -7.92
N PHE A 146 10.06 -10.89 -8.60
CA PHE A 146 9.97 -10.72 -10.05
C PHE A 146 10.58 -11.90 -10.82
N GLY A 147 11.78 -12.33 -10.43
CA GLY A 147 12.42 -13.50 -11.02
C GLY A 147 11.60 -14.77 -10.86
N VAL A 148 11.06 -15.01 -9.65
CA VAL A 148 10.19 -16.17 -9.35
C VAL A 148 8.90 -16.12 -10.17
N LEU A 149 8.30 -14.92 -10.30
CA LEU A 149 7.08 -14.73 -11.09
C LEU A 149 7.30 -15.03 -12.57
N ILE A 150 8.45 -14.65 -13.13
CA ILE A 150 8.86 -14.98 -14.50
C ILE A 150 9.11 -16.48 -14.65
N ALA A 151 9.85 -17.10 -13.73
CA ALA A 151 10.15 -18.52 -13.78
C ALA A 151 8.87 -19.38 -13.72
N LYS A 152 7.90 -18.99 -12.90
CA LYS A 152 6.61 -19.67 -12.76
C LYS A 152 5.55 -19.21 -13.78
N ARG A 153 5.91 -18.39 -14.77
CA ARG A 153 4.99 -17.79 -15.75
C ARG A 153 4.06 -18.81 -16.41
N LYS A 154 4.56 -19.98 -16.82
CA LYS A 154 3.74 -21.03 -17.47
C LYS A 154 2.60 -21.54 -16.57
N LYS A 155 2.80 -21.60 -15.26
CA LYS A 155 1.79 -22.06 -14.27
C LYS A 155 0.75 -20.97 -13.95
N TYR A 156 1.12 -19.69 -14.02
CA TYR A 156 0.27 -18.57 -13.61
C TYR A 156 -0.40 -17.79 -14.76
N GLN A 157 0.06 -17.96 -16.01
CA GLN A 157 -0.43 -17.26 -17.21
C GLN A 157 -1.94 -17.40 -17.47
N VAL A 158 -2.56 -18.48 -17.00
CA VAL A 158 -4.00 -18.72 -17.18
C VAL A 158 -4.85 -17.91 -16.18
N SER A 159 -4.26 -17.38 -15.11
CA SER A 159 -4.99 -16.64 -14.07
C SER A 159 -5.06 -15.13 -14.35
N LYS A 160 -6.24 -14.53 -14.13
CA LYS A 160 -6.38 -13.05 -14.08
C LYS A 160 -5.48 -12.42 -13.01
N ASN A 161 -5.09 -13.20 -12.00
CA ASN A 161 -4.27 -12.76 -10.88
C ASN A 161 -2.85 -12.39 -11.32
N TYR A 162 -2.26 -13.06 -12.31
CA TYR A 162 -0.90 -12.75 -12.79
C TYR A 162 -0.74 -11.30 -13.25
N ARG A 163 -1.73 -10.76 -13.99
CA ARG A 163 -1.68 -9.36 -14.46
C ARG A 163 -1.80 -8.36 -13.30
N ALA A 164 -2.56 -8.68 -12.27
CA ALA A 164 -2.69 -7.84 -11.09
C ALA A 164 -1.39 -7.84 -10.27
N GLU A 165 -0.81 -9.02 -10.06
CA GLU A 165 0.46 -9.19 -9.35
C GLU A 165 1.61 -8.50 -10.07
N MET A 166 1.72 -8.64 -11.39
CA MET A 166 2.75 -7.94 -12.18
C MET A 166 2.63 -6.41 -12.08
N LYS A 167 1.41 -5.89 -12.06
CA LYS A 167 1.16 -4.45 -11.90
C LYS A 167 1.61 -3.93 -10.54
N ILE A 168 1.26 -4.65 -9.47
CA ILE A 168 1.68 -4.33 -8.10
C ILE A 168 3.20 -4.37 -7.98
N LEU A 169 3.84 -5.34 -8.64
CA LEU A 169 5.29 -5.51 -8.61
C LEU A 169 6.04 -4.42 -9.36
N ILE A 170 5.59 -4.05 -10.56
CA ILE A 170 6.14 -2.89 -11.29
C ILE A 170 6.01 -1.63 -10.43
N GLN A 171 4.84 -1.42 -9.82
CA GLN A 171 4.62 -0.31 -8.92
C GLN A 171 5.65 -0.30 -7.78
N ALA A 172 5.80 -1.43 -7.09
CA ALA A 172 6.72 -1.57 -5.97
C ALA A 172 8.18 -1.30 -6.38
N VAL A 173 8.64 -1.84 -7.51
CA VAL A 173 10.01 -1.61 -8.01
C VAL A 173 10.26 -0.12 -8.28
N VAL A 174 9.34 0.55 -8.97
CA VAL A 174 9.45 1.99 -9.28
C VAL A 174 9.51 2.81 -8.00
N ILE A 175 8.62 2.54 -7.05
CA ILE A 175 8.57 3.21 -5.75
C ILE A 175 9.88 2.98 -4.97
N THR A 176 10.32 1.72 -4.82
CA THR A 176 11.55 1.42 -4.07
C THR A 176 12.78 2.03 -4.72
N GLY A 177 12.84 2.10 -6.05
CA GLY A 177 13.91 2.77 -6.77
C GLY A 177 13.92 4.28 -6.50
N TYR A 178 12.74 4.91 -6.56
CA TYR A 178 12.59 6.32 -6.24
C TYR A 178 13.00 6.62 -4.79
N CYS A 179 12.47 5.87 -3.81
CA CYS A 179 12.80 6.06 -2.40
C CYS A 179 14.29 5.80 -2.11
N SER A 180 14.93 4.82 -2.78
CA SER A 180 16.37 4.57 -2.61
C SER A 180 17.20 5.78 -3.08
N VAL A 181 16.86 6.34 -4.24
CA VAL A 181 17.54 7.54 -4.78
C VAL A 181 17.31 8.74 -3.84
N LEU A 182 16.06 8.96 -3.41
CA LEU A 182 15.72 10.00 -2.44
C LEU A 182 16.57 9.87 -1.17
N ASN A 183 16.63 8.68 -0.56
CA ASN A 183 17.36 8.48 0.70
C ASN A 183 18.86 8.64 0.55
N VAL A 184 19.44 8.21 -0.57
CA VAL A 184 20.87 8.47 -0.85
C VAL A 184 21.12 9.96 -0.93
N PHE A 185 20.29 10.71 -1.66
CA PHE A 185 20.44 12.15 -1.74
C PHE A 185 20.16 12.85 -0.41
N TRP A 186 19.23 12.37 0.40
CA TRP A 186 18.89 12.95 1.71
C TRP A 186 19.99 12.74 2.74
N HIS A 187 20.60 11.55 2.80
CA HIS A 187 21.61 11.23 3.82
C HIS A 187 23.06 11.55 3.39
N PHE A 188 23.31 11.76 2.09
CA PHE A 188 24.63 12.13 1.55
C PHE A 188 24.58 13.46 0.79
N TYR A 189 23.70 14.39 1.19
CA TYR A 189 23.53 15.65 0.48
C TYR A 189 24.79 16.51 0.47
N ASP A 190 25.55 16.49 1.57
CA ASP A 190 26.78 17.23 1.81
C ASP A 190 27.92 16.80 0.87
N VAL A 191 27.94 15.52 0.49
CA VAL A 191 28.95 14.96 -0.43
C VAL A 191 28.48 15.02 -1.90
N LEU A 192 27.19 14.82 -2.16
CA LEU A 192 26.67 14.64 -3.52
C LEU A 192 26.15 15.92 -4.18
N LEU A 193 25.68 16.89 -3.39
CA LEU A 193 25.02 18.09 -3.89
C LEU A 193 25.82 19.34 -3.54
N PRO A 194 25.80 20.38 -4.40
CA PRO A 194 26.45 21.63 -4.09
C PRO A 194 25.70 22.35 -2.96
N ASP A 195 26.46 22.99 -2.06
CA ASP A 195 25.95 23.81 -0.94
C ASP A 195 25.21 25.05 -1.43
N THR A 196 24.00 24.84 -1.93
CA THR A 196 23.14 25.86 -2.52
C THR A 196 21.72 25.66 -2.03
N ASN A 197 21.02 26.75 -1.73
CA ASN A 197 19.63 26.69 -1.26
C ASN A 197 18.71 25.90 -2.21
N TYR A 198 19.02 25.92 -3.51
CA TYR A 198 18.28 25.15 -4.53
C TYR A 198 18.43 23.63 -4.38
N ALA A 199 19.59 23.14 -3.94
CA ALA A 199 19.79 21.72 -3.67
C ALA A 199 18.92 21.25 -2.50
N TYR A 200 18.95 21.98 -1.38
CA TYR A 200 18.12 21.72 -0.19
C TYR A 200 16.62 21.78 -0.51
N SER A 201 16.20 22.80 -1.27
CA SER A 201 14.82 22.91 -1.76
C SER A 201 14.44 21.71 -2.64
N GLY A 202 15.34 21.31 -3.55
CA GLY A 202 15.14 20.15 -4.44
C GLY A 202 14.91 18.85 -3.67
N LEU A 203 15.70 18.59 -2.62
CA LEU A 203 15.53 17.44 -1.73
C LEU A 203 14.15 17.41 -1.08
N ASN A 204 13.68 18.55 -0.58
CA ASN A 204 12.34 18.64 0.04
C ASN A 204 11.23 18.41 -0.98
N PHE A 205 11.36 18.95 -2.20
CA PHE A 205 10.41 18.65 -3.26
C PHE A 205 10.39 17.16 -3.61
N MET A 206 11.54 16.49 -3.63
CA MET A 206 11.57 15.04 -3.82
C MET A 206 10.87 14.32 -2.65
N TRP A 207 11.08 14.76 -1.41
CA TRP A 207 10.41 14.17 -0.25
C TRP A 207 8.89 14.35 -0.29
N ILE A 208 8.40 15.52 -0.74
CA ILE A 208 6.98 15.78 -0.95
C ILE A 208 6.42 14.92 -2.08
N ILE A 209 7.14 14.84 -3.22
CA ILE A 209 6.72 14.04 -4.37
C ILE A 209 6.63 12.56 -4.00
N ASN A 210 7.46 12.05 -3.09
CA ASN A 210 7.40 10.69 -2.60
C ASN A 210 5.98 10.28 -2.15
N CYS A 211 5.27 11.17 -1.44
CA CYS A 211 3.89 10.95 -1.02
C CYS A 211 2.91 10.80 -2.20
N ALA A 212 3.22 11.41 -3.35
CA ALA A 212 2.41 11.36 -4.56
C ALA A 212 2.80 10.20 -5.50
N VAL A 213 4.00 9.61 -5.37
CA VAL A 213 4.45 8.52 -6.25
C VAL A 213 3.49 7.34 -6.19
N ASN A 214 3.04 6.94 -4.99
CA ASN A 214 2.12 5.83 -4.78
C ASN A 214 0.80 5.96 -5.57
N PRO A 215 0.02 7.04 -5.39
CA PRO A 215 -1.21 7.24 -6.17
C PRO A 215 -0.96 7.48 -7.65
N ILE A 216 0.10 8.20 -8.05
CA ILE A 216 0.44 8.45 -9.46
C ILE A 216 0.70 7.12 -10.18
N VAL A 217 1.59 6.29 -9.63
CA VAL A 217 1.93 4.99 -10.20
C VAL A 217 0.69 4.09 -10.23
N TYR A 218 -0.13 4.10 -9.19
CA TYR A 218 -1.37 3.33 -9.17
C TYR A 218 -2.36 3.74 -10.28
N ILE A 219 -2.52 5.05 -10.55
CA ILE A 219 -3.35 5.57 -11.64
C ILE A 219 -2.79 5.18 -13.02
N ILE A 220 -1.46 5.26 -13.19
CA ILE A 220 -0.78 4.89 -14.44
C ILE A 220 -0.91 3.39 -14.72
N VAL A 221 -0.76 2.54 -13.71
CA VAL A 221 -0.71 1.09 -13.88
C VAL A 221 -2.13 0.49 -13.93
N ASN A 222 -3.10 1.09 -13.25
CA ASN A 222 -4.47 0.58 -13.19
C ASN A 222 -5.39 1.17 -14.28
N ALA A 223 -5.35 0.56 -15.47
CA ALA A 223 -6.23 0.91 -16.59
C ALA A 223 -7.74 0.86 -16.28
N ALA A 224 -8.19 0.05 -15.31
CA ALA A 224 -9.61 -0.02 -14.95
C ALA A 224 -10.09 1.27 -14.29
N ILE A 225 -9.24 1.90 -13.46
CA ILE A 225 -9.51 3.21 -12.89
C ILE A 225 -9.58 4.24 -14.02
N ARG A 226 -8.58 4.28 -14.92
CA ARG A 226 -8.61 5.20 -16.08
C ARG A 226 -9.86 5.06 -16.94
N LYS A 227 -10.37 3.83 -17.13
CA LYS A 227 -11.60 3.58 -17.89
C LYS A 227 -12.84 4.05 -17.14
N ASN A 228 -12.90 3.85 -15.82
CA ASN A 228 -13.99 4.34 -14.98
C ASN A 228 -13.98 5.87 -14.83
N THR A 229 -12.81 6.52 -14.75
CA THR A 229 -12.71 7.99 -14.74
C THR A 229 -13.15 8.58 -16.08
N LYS A 230 -12.76 7.98 -17.21
CA LYS A 230 -13.24 8.38 -18.55
C LYS A 230 -14.75 8.18 -18.71
N LEU A 231 -15.31 7.06 -18.24
CA LEU A 231 -16.75 6.80 -18.31
C LEU A 231 -17.55 7.72 -17.36
N ARG A 232 -17.01 8.05 -16.19
CA ARG A 232 -17.66 8.96 -15.23
C ARG A 232 -17.59 10.42 -15.71
N SER A 233 -16.49 10.82 -16.35
CA SER A 233 -16.38 12.10 -17.06
C SER A 233 -17.31 12.19 -18.27
N SER A 234 -17.60 11.07 -18.94
CA SER A 234 -18.52 11.01 -20.09
C SER A 234 -20.00 10.95 -19.70
N LYS A 235 -20.35 10.37 -18.54
CA LYS A 235 -21.73 10.27 -18.05
C LYS A 235 -22.23 11.49 -17.27
N SER A 236 -21.37 12.43 -16.88
CA SER A 236 -21.79 13.64 -16.17
C SER A 236 -22.51 14.68 -17.04
N GLY A 237 -22.71 14.41 -18.34
CA GLY A 237 -23.55 15.21 -19.25
C GLY A 237 -24.85 14.53 -19.70
N GLY A 238 -25.17 13.32 -19.22
CA GLY A 238 -26.33 12.56 -19.66
C GLY A 238 -27.44 12.53 -18.59
N ARG A 239 -28.56 13.21 -18.88
CA ARG A 239 -29.81 13.21 -18.11
C ARG A 239 -30.10 11.85 -17.46
N ILE A 240 -30.34 11.85 -16.15
CA ILE A 240 -30.88 10.72 -15.40
C ILE A 240 -32.33 10.50 -15.88
N ILE A 241 -32.56 9.50 -16.73
CA ILE A 241 -33.90 8.98 -16.98
C ILE A 241 -34.17 7.96 -15.88
N ILE A 242 -35.00 8.35 -14.91
CA ILE A 242 -35.54 7.43 -13.90
C ILE A 242 -36.55 6.54 -14.61
N VAL A 243 -36.15 5.31 -14.95
CA VAL A 243 -37.09 4.26 -15.36
C VAL A 243 -37.63 3.61 -14.09
N THR A 244 -38.80 4.04 -13.65
CA THR A 244 -39.60 3.34 -12.64
C THR A 244 -40.07 2.00 -13.22
N LYS A 245 -39.41 0.90 -12.86
CA LYS A 245 -39.95 -0.46 -13.08
C LYS A 245 -41.02 -0.74 -12.02
N HIS A 246 -42.28 -0.72 -12.43
CA HIS A 246 -43.38 -1.29 -11.66
C HIS A 246 -43.23 -2.82 -11.62
N PRO A 247 -43.34 -3.49 -10.46
CA PRO A 247 -43.39 -4.94 -10.40
C PRO A 247 -44.78 -5.44 -10.80
N MET A 248 -44.85 -6.24 -11.88
CA MET A 248 -46.03 -7.03 -12.21
C MET A 248 -46.18 -8.20 -11.23
N ASN A 249 -47.38 -8.29 -10.68
CA ASN A 249 -47.87 -9.32 -9.78
C ASN A 249 -48.04 -10.64 -10.56
N LYS A 250 -47.38 -11.73 -10.13
CA LYS A 250 -47.61 -13.08 -10.67
C LYS A 250 -48.52 -13.85 -9.73
N THR A 251 -49.80 -13.94 -10.10
CA THR A 251 -50.79 -14.80 -9.46
C THR A 251 -50.49 -16.26 -9.78
N LYS A 252 -50.43 -17.09 -8.73
CA LYS A 252 -50.29 -18.55 -8.80
C LYS A 252 -51.59 -19.18 -9.28
N SER A 253 -51.52 -20.10 -10.25
CA SER A 253 -52.56 -21.10 -10.50
C SER A 253 -52.00 -22.49 -10.20
N THR A 254 -52.69 -23.20 -9.31
CA THR A 254 -52.52 -24.61 -8.97
C THR A 254 -53.34 -25.48 -9.93
N PRO A 255 -52.89 -26.70 -10.29
CA PRO A 255 -53.77 -27.76 -10.75
C PRO A 255 -53.99 -28.85 -9.69
N PHE A 256 -55.20 -29.37 -9.78
CA PHE A 256 -55.89 -30.40 -9.00
C PHE A 256 -55.21 -31.78 -8.96
N ASP A 257 -55.49 -32.50 -7.87
CA ASP A 257 -55.25 -33.92 -7.61
C ASP A 257 -56.03 -34.83 -8.57
N ASP A 258 -55.46 -36.00 -8.88
CA ASP A 258 -56.22 -37.23 -9.05
C ASP A 258 -55.39 -38.46 -8.63
N GLN A 259 -55.99 -39.26 -7.75
CA GLN A 259 -55.45 -40.49 -7.16
C GLN A 259 -55.72 -41.70 -8.07
N ALA A 260 -54.78 -42.65 -8.15
CA ALA A 260 -55.11 -44.07 -8.33
C ALA A 260 -53.97 -45.00 -7.85
N THR A 261 -54.37 -45.95 -7.03
CA THR A 261 -53.68 -47.05 -6.33
C THR A 261 -53.14 -48.17 -7.24
N THR A 262 -52.03 -48.86 -6.87
CA THR A 262 -51.97 -50.30 -6.44
C THR A 262 -50.60 -51.01 -6.58
N TYR A 263 -50.16 -51.59 -5.44
CA TYR A 263 -49.35 -52.81 -5.13
C TYR A 263 -47.90 -53.10 -5.64
N PRO A 264 -47.10 -53.91 -4.88
CA PRO A 264 -45.62 -54.00 -4.98
C PRO A 264 -45.05 -55.38 -5.41
N MET A 265 -43.69 -55.43 -5.46
CA MET A 265 -42.73 -56.58 -5.50
C MET A 265 -42.08 -56.90 -6.88
N PRO A 266 -40.94 -57.63 -6.94
CA PRO A 266 -39.65 -57.38 -6.29
C PRO A 266 -38.43 -57.49 -7.25
N GLN A 267 -37.27 -57.04 -6.76
CA GLN A 267 -35.87 -57.36 -7.12
C GLN A 267 -35.50 -57.93 -8.51
N LYS A 268 -34.58 -57.25 -9.20
CA LYS A 268 -33.50 -57.92 -9.94
C LYS A 268 -32.19 -57.12 -9.99
N SER A 269 -31.13 -57.90 -9.92
CA SER A 269 -29.71 -57.63 -9.75
C SER A 269 -29.00 -57.05 -10.97
N HIS A 270 -27.83 -56.47 -10.69
CA HIS A 270 -26.69 -56.16 -11.56
C HIS A 270 -26.78 -54.93 -12.46
N LYS A 271 -25.94 -53.93 -12.12
CA LYS A 271 -24.95 -53.41 -13.07
C LYS A 271 -23.75 -52.78 -12.37
N ILE A 272 -22.59 -53.19 -12.87
CA ILE A 272 -21.24 -52.69 -12.64
C ILE A 272 -21.18 -51.23 -13.13
N THR A 273 -20.30 -50.42 -12.52
CA THR A 273 -19.35 -49.48 -13.18
C THR A 273 -19.30 -48.08 -12.54
N GLN A 274 -18.05 -47.66 -12.30
CA GLN A 274 -17.50 -46.29 -12.23
C GLN A 274 -17.45 -45.54 -10.90
N ALA A 275 -16.19 -45.23 -10.54
CA ALA A 275 -15.74 -44.33 -9.50
C ALA A 275 -16.09 -42.87 -9.82
N PRO A 276 -16.38 -42.02 -8.80
CA PRO A 276 -16.43 -40.59 -8.99
C PRO A 276 -15.05 -39.97 -8.77
N LEU A 277 -14.46 -39.49 -9.87
CA LEU A 277 -13.53 -38.37 -9.90
C LEU A 277 -14.30 -37.08 -9.53
N ASN A 278 -13.60 -36.20 -8.80
CA ASN A 278 -13.85 -34.76 -8.66
C ASN A 278 -14.86 -34.29 -7.61
N GLU A 279 -14.34 -33.88 -6.44
CA GLU A 279 -14.80 -32.67 -5.77
C GLU A 279 -13.58 -31.79 -5.41
N CYS A 280 -13.13 -31.04 -6.42
CA CYS A 280 -12.19 -29.95 -6.22
C CYS A 280 -12.96 -28.78 -5.61
N SER A 281 -12.94 -28.70 -4.27
CA SER A 281 -13.52 -27.62 -3.48
C SER A 281 -13.00 -26.26 -3.95
N ASN A 282 -13.83 -25.58 -4.73
CA ASN A 282 -13.61 -24.24 -5.27
C ASN A 282 -13.81 -23.20 -4.15
N LYS A 283 -12.82 -23.07 -3.25
CA LYS A 283 -12.79 -21.98 -2.28
C LYS A 283 -12.38 -20.70 -2.98
N LYS A 284 -13.39 -19.86 -3.30
CA LYS A 284 -13.22 -18.44 -3.63
C LYS A 284 -12.50 -17.76 -2.46
N ILE A 285 -11.20 -17.54 -2.61
CA ILE A 285 -10.47 -16.58 -1.78
C ILE A 285 -10.77 -15.19 -2.35
N VAL A 286 -11.67 -14.48 -1.67
CA VAL A 286 -11.92 -13.06 -1.90
C VAL A 286 -10.80 -12.30 -1.18
N PHE A 287 -9.82 -11.81 -1.93
CA PHE A 287 -8.88 -10.81 -1.42
C PHE A 287 -9.52 -9.43 -1.55
N LEU A 288 -9.68 -8.76 -0.41
CA LEU A 288 -10.00 -7.34 -0.31
C LEU A 288 -8.80 -6.54 -0.86
N THR A 289 -8.99 -5.88 -1.99
CA THR A 289 -8.20 -4.74 -2.47
C THR A 289 -8.52 -3.50 -1.68
#